data_AF-A0A3M2CP03-F1
#
_entry.id   AF-A0A3M2CP03-F1
#
_cell.length_a   1.000
_cell.length_b   1.000
_cell.length_c   1.000
_cell.angle_alpha   90.00
_cell.angle_beta   90.00
_cell.angle_gamma   90.00
#
_symmetry.space_group_name_H-M   'P 1'
#
loop_
_entity.id
_entity.type
_entity.pdbx_description
1 polymer ?
#
loop_
_entity_poly.entity_id
_entity_poly.type
_entity_poly.pdbx_seq_one_letter_code
_entity_poly.pdbx_strand_id
1 'polypeptide(L)'
;MSEATREWFFDEKPSVFLREHRMMYLMVNAIAKRSAQLHAGEKPQVPLSDEHRDYVKIATQEFLADKLVIQPRTTPKIEETAPLIQAE
;
A
#
# COMPACT_ATOMS: atom_id res chain seq x y z
N MET A 1 19.10 -9.32 -0.30
CA MET A 1 18.66 -8.68 0.95
C MET A 1 18.03 -9.75 1.82
N SER A 2 18.42 -9.85 3.09
CA SER A 2 17.86 -10.86 4.01
C SER A 2 16.38 -10.56 4.29
N GLU A 3 15.60 -11.58 4.65
CA GLU A 3 14.18 -11.43 5.05
C GLU A 3 13.99 -10.43 6.18
N ALA A 4 14.92 -10.38 7.15
CA ALA A 4 14.89 -9.39 8.24
C ALA A 4 15.05 -7.93 7.73
N THR A 5 15.85 -7.72 6.68
CA THR A 5 15.95 -6.41 6.00
C THR A 5 14.69 -6.09 5.19
N ARG A 6 13.78 -7.05 5.02
CA ARG A 6 12.54 -6.92 4.26
C ARG A 6 11.30 -6.65 5.16
N GLU A 7 11.45 -6.74 6.48
CA GLU A 7 10.33 -6.57 7.42
C GLU A 7 10.36 -5.21 8.11
N TRP A 8 11.53 -4.79 8.60
CA TRP A 8 11.70 -3.52 9.33
C TRP A 8 11.20 -2.26 8.58
N PHE A 9 11.17 -2.30 7.25
CA PHE A 9 10.74 -1.17 6.43
C PHE A 9 9.22 -1.00 6.39
N PHE A 10 8.43 -2.04 6.64
CA PHE A 10 6.96 -1.93 6.67
C PHE A 10 6.46 -1.31 7.99
N ASP A 11 7.31 -1.26 9.01
CA ASP A 11 7.05 -0.60 10.28
C ASP A 11 7.45 0.89 10.26
N GLU A 12 8.14 1.34 9.21
CA GLU A 12 8.58 2.72 9.06
C GLU A 12 7.43 3.63 8.60
N LYS A 13 7.43 4.87 9.10
CA LYS A 13 6.41 5.86 8.75
C LYS A 13 6.49 6.22 7.26
N PRO A 14 5.38 6.19 6.50
CA PRO A 14 5.37 6.49 5.07
C PRO A 14 6.02 7.83 4.69
N SER A 15 5.84 8.87 5.51
CA SER A 15 6.43 10.20 5.28
C SER A 15 7.96 10.20 5.24
N VAL A 16 8.63 9.24 5.88
CA VAL A 16 10.10 9.10 5.88
C VAL A 16 10.60 8.75 4.48
N PHE A 17 9.88 7.90 3.74
CA PHE A 17 10.25 7.50 2.38
C PHE A 17 10.36 8.71 1.44
N LEU A 18 9.44 9.66 1.57
CA LEU A 18 9.45 10.91 0.82
C LEU A 18 10.62 11.83 1.21
N ARG A 19 10.85 11.99 2.52
CA ARG A 19 11.93 12.86 3.03
C ARG A 19 13.31 12.38 2.59
N GLU A 20 13.51 11.06 2.57
CA GLU A 20 14.80 10.44 2.28
C GLU A 20 14.95 10.00 0.81
N HIS A 21 13.97 10.30 -0.04
CA HIS A 21 13.95 9.89 -1.45
C HIS A 21 14.13 8.37 -1.65
N ARG A 22 13.65 7.56 -0.70
CA ARG A 22 13.71 6.10 -0.75
C ARG A 22 12.37 5.52 -1.16
N MET A 23 12.38 4.31 -1.73
CA MET A 23 11.17 3.49 -1.92
C MET A 23 10.02 4.17 -2.69
N MET A 24 10.36 5.03 -3.66
CA MET A 24 9.40 5.79 -4.49
C MET A 24 8.33 4.90 -5.15
N TYR A 25 8.69 3.67 -5.53
CA TYR A 25 7.73 2.70 -6.07
C TYR A 25 6.63 2.31 -5.06
N LEU A 26 6.99 2.09 -3.79
CA LEU A 26 6.02 1.74 -2.74
C LEU A 26 5.07 2.90 -2.47
N MET A 27 5.61 4.12 -2.46
CA MET A 27 4.81 5.33 -2.36
C MET A 27 3.79 5.43 -3.50
N VAL A 28 4.24 5.35 -4.76
CA VAL A 28 3.36 5.42 -5.93
C VAL A 28 2.27 4.35 -5.87
N ASN A 29 2.63 3.12 -5.49
CA ASN A 29 1.67 2.02 -5.38
C ASN A 29 0.66 2.24 -4.24
N ALA A 30 1.10 2.74 -3.08
CA ALA A 30 0.22 3.07 -1.95
C ALA A 30 -0.77 4.19 -2.30
N ILE A 31 -0.29 5.25 -2.94
CA ILE A 31 -1.13 6.38 -3.41
C ILE A 31 -2.13 5.89 -4.46
N ALA A 32 -1.70 5.09 -5.44
CA ALA A 32 -2.57 4.56 -6.48
C ALA A 32 -3.67 3.66 -5.89
N LYS A 33 -3.30 2.72 -5.00
CA LYS A 33 -4.26 1.85 -4.31
C LYS A 33 -5.27 2.67 -3.52
N ARG A 34 -4.81 3.66 -2.76
CA ARG A 34 -5.69 4.51 -1.96
C ARG A 34 -6.61 5.37 -2.81
N SER A 35 -6.11 5.92 -3.92
CA SER A 35 -6.92 6.68 -4.86
C SER A 35 -8.07 5.84 -5.43
N ALA A 36 -7.82 4.56 -5.72
CA ALA A 36 -8.86 3.63 -6.16
C ALA A 36 -9.92 3.36 -5.08
N GLN A 37 -9.52 3.25 -3.81
CA GLN A 37 -10.44 3.10 -2.67
C GLN A 37 -11.34 4.32 -2.49
N LEU A 38 -10.76 5.53 -2.56
CA LEU A 38 -11.52 6.78 -2.50
C LEU A 38 -12.50 6.88 -3.67
N HIS A 39 -12.07 6.48 -4.88
CA HIS A 39 -12.95 6.40 -6.05
C HIS A 39 -14.09 5.39 -5.86
N ALA A 40 -13.87 4.31 -5.11
CA ALA A 40 -14.90 3.34 -4.75
C ALA A 40 -15.85 3.82 -3.64
N GLY A 41 -15.65 5.03 -3.10
CA GLY A 41 -16.51 5.64 -2.08
C GLY A 41 -16.01 5.52 -0.65
N GLU A 42 -14.77 5.05 -0.42
CA GLU A 42 -14.17 5.14 0.90
C GLU A 42 -13.98 6.60 1.33
N LYS A 43 -14.15 6.86 2.63
CA LYS A 43 -14.00 8.21 3.18
C LYS A 43 -12.51 8.58 3.35
N PRO A 44 -12.13 9.84 3.10
CA PRO A 44 -10.83 10.36 3.48
C PRO A 44 -10.58 10.22 4.99
N GLN A 45 -9.34 9.93 5.36
CA GLN A 45 -8.84 9.84 6.73
C GLN A 45 -8.29 11.17 7.27
N VAL A 46 -8.03 12.12 6.37
CA VAL A 46 -7.63 13.50 6.71
C VAL A 46 -8.73 14.47 6.29
N PRO A 47 -9.08 15.44 7.14
CA PRO A 47 -10.03 16.48 6.77
C PRO A 47 -9.37 17.41 5.76
N LEU A 48 -9.83 17.37 4.51
CA LEU A 48 -9.38 18.26 3.44
C LEU A 48 -10.54 19.16 3.03
N SER A 49 -10.23 20.38 2.62
CA SER A 49 -11.22 21.31 2.07
C SER A 49 -11.87 20.69 0.83
N ASP A 50 -13.20 20.71 0.77
CA ASP A 50 -14.03 20.09 -0.28
C ASP A 50 -13.75 20.57 -1.71
N GLU A 51 -12.97 21.64 -1.88
CA GLU A 51 -12.93 22.38 -3.13
C GLU A 51 -12.35 21.57 -4.30
N HIS A 52 -11.49 20.57 -4.08
CA HIS A 52 -10.95 19.75 -5.17
C HIS A 52 -10.91 18.26 -4.78
N ARG A 53 -11.94 17.48 -5.16
CA ARG A 53 -12.05 16.00 -5.04
C ARG A 53 -11.05 15.23 -5.90
N ASP A 54 -9.80 15.65 -5.93
CA ASP A 54 -8.73 14.89 -6.57
C ASP A 54 -8.29 13.78 -5.61
N TYR A 55 -8.70 12.55 -5.89
CA TYR A 55 -8.38 11.39 -5.06
C TYR A 55 -6.88 11.15 -4.93
N VAL A 56 -6.08 11.54 -5.92
CA VAL A 56 -4.62 11.42 -5.87
C VAL A 56 -4.05 12.43 -4.88
N LYS A 57 -4.55 13.67 -4.88
CA LYS A 57 -4.14 14.68 -3.89
C LYS A 57 -4.52 14.25 -2.48
N ILE A 58 -5.74 13.75 -2.28
CA ILE A 58 -6.19 13.24 -0.99
C ILE A 58 -5.29 12.10 -0.51
N ALA A 59 -5.07 11.10 -1.35
CA ALA A 59 -4.19 9.96 -1.02
C ALA A 59 -2.74 10.40 -0.74
N THR A 60 -2.22 11.40 -1.46
CA THR A 60 -0.88 11.95 -1.22
C THR A 60 -0.80 12.66 0.15
N GLN A 61 -1.82 13.41 0.53
CA GLN A 61 -1.90 14.06 1.85
C GLN A 61 -2.02 13.03 2.97
N GLU A 62 -2.84 11.98 2.78
CA GLU A 62 -2.92 10.85 3.72
C GLU A 62 -1.58 10.13 3.86
N PHE A 63 -0.83 9.98 2.76
CA PHE A 63 0.50 9.38 2.78
C PHE A 63 1.48 10.25 3.60
N LEU A 64 1.51 11.55 3.35
CA LEU A 64 2.34 12.52 4.08
C LEU A 64 2.00 12.61 5.56
N ALA A 65 0.74 12.39 5.92
CA ALA A 65 0.24 12.38 7.29
C ALA A 65 0.41 11.03 8.01
N ASP A 66 1.14 10.08 7.42
CA ASP A 66 1.35 8.71 7.92
C ASP A 66 0.04 7.93 8.16
N LYS A 67 -1.02 8.24 7.39
CA LYS A 67 -2.32 7.57 7.49
C LYS A 67 -2.46 6.36 6.57
N LEU A 68 -1.55 6.19 5.61
CA LEU A 68 -1.54 5.03 4.73
C LEU A 68 -0.63 3.94 5.26
N VAL A 69 -1.19 2.76 5.51
CA VAL A 69 -0.40 1.58 5.86
C VAL A 69 0.09 0.92 4.57
N ILE A 70 1.42 0.83 4.41
CA ILE A 70 2.02 0.07 3.31
C ILE A 70 2.18 -1.37 3.79
N GLN A 71 1.49 -2.30 3.14
CA GLN A 71 1.62 -3.72 3.44
C GLN A 71 2.40 -4.44 2.33
N PRO A 72 3.16 -5.50 2.68
CA PRO A 72 3.75 -6.36 1.67
C PRO A 72 2.64 -6.95 0.79
N ARG A 73 2.95 -7.18 -0.48
CA ARG A 73 2.17 -8.13 -1.27
C ARG A 73 2.37 -9.48 -0.62
N THR A 74 1.38 -9.96 0.13
CA THR A 74 1.30 -11.38 0.46
C THR A 74 1.18 -12.10 -0.87
N THR A 75 2.22 -12.85 -1.25
CA THR A 75 2.11 -13.83 -2.32
C THR A 75 0.90 -14.68 -1.97
N PRO A 76 -0.12 -14.80 -2.84
CA PRO A 76 -1.16 -15.79 -2.59
C PRO A 76 -0.45 -17.12 -2.41
N LYS A 77 -0.64 -17.77 -1.26
CA LYS A 77 -0.22 -19.15 -1.11
C LYS A 77 -0.99 -19.88 -2.21
N ILE A 78 -0.29 -20.33 -3.24
CA ILE A 78 -0.84 -21.27 -4.20
C ILE A 78 -1.15 -22.47 -3.31
N GLU A 79 -2.42 -22.66 -2.96
CA GLU A 79 -2.86 -23.89 -2.33
C GLU A 79 -2.47 -24.99 -3.32
N GLU A 80 -1.49 -25.77 -2.93
CA GLU A 80 -0.99 -26.91 -3.69
C GLU A 80 -2.19 -27.85 -3.86
N THR A 81 -2.84 -27.77 -5.02
CA THR A 81 -3.91 -28.69 -5.38
C THR A 81 -3.33 -30.10 -5.29
N ALA A 82 -3.81 -30.86 -4.32
CA ALA A 82 -3.41 -32.25 -4.10
C ALA A 82 -3.46 -33.02 -5.43
N PRO A 83 -2.49 -33.93 -5.69
CA PRO A 83 -2.48 -34.69 -6.93
C PRO A 83 -3.74 -35.55 -7.01
N LEU A 84 -4.56 -35.30 -8.04
CA LEU A 84 -5.64 -36.20 -8.42
C LEU A 84 -5.04 -37.50 -8.97
N ILE A 85 -4.88 -38.44 -8.04
CA ILE A 85 -5.02 -39.90 -8.18
C ILE A 85 -3.93 -40.61 -9.02
N GLN A 86 -3.23 -41.51 -8.34
CA GLN A 86 -2.31 -42.50 -8.91
C GLN A 86 -3.06 -43.48 -9.82
N ALA A 87 -2.42 -43.83 -10.93
CA ALA A 87 -2.87 -44.89 -11.83
C ALA A 87 -2.84 -46.25 -11.12
N GLU A 88 -3.90 -47.04 -11.32
CA GLU A 88 -3.88 -48.50 -11.33
C GLU A 88 -4.54 -49.00 -12.61
#